data_AF-A0A143PU48-F1
#
_entry.id   AF-A0A143PU48-F1
#
_cell.length_a   1.000
_cell.length_b   1.000
_cell.length_c   1.000
_cell.angle_alpha   90.00
_cell.angle_beta   90.00
_cell.angle_gamma   90.00
#
_symmetry.space_group_name_H-M   'P 1'
#
loop_
_entity.id
_entity.type
_entity.pdbx_description
1 polymer ?
#
loop_
_entity_poly.entity_id
_entity_poly.type
_entity_poly.pdbx_seq_one_letter_code
_entity_poly.pdbx_strand_id
1 'polypeptide(L)'
;MSDVRFTRSVDKAHLARVKAAREQADAAYNAALSALDAALPGAATMPRPSAAPDETQVTPLNEQFKVVGALQLPGGLKGRLLRPLWALVEPLFARQEAFNAALVDHINRNVAGGRSVRDSQVALIETVRIELERLATFHSALIVYLQQITPYVDSKDYEFDVLATRRVEDVGEAVETLHHRTVGPGGAISGVGDELNRRLEMLAVRERRYEARVGALDAAHAQLAQSLGVITRATQTLKREVEHLVERVPEDDGRDGSPSRPSPPVQQSHAPCEGDPEPVSASGGHGRLGEPALPATTSTNSFAAGGIESFKYVGFEDQFRGSATVIRERLQDYVPLFAAQQDVLDIGCGRGEFLDLLRHQGVRARGLDINHEMVEVCRQRGLDASEGDALGYLRGLADESLGGIFAAQVVEHLEPDYLVCLLQRAGDVLRSGGVLVLETVNVACWFAFFQSYVRDITHVRPLHPDTLAYFVRASGFPQVDVQYRSPYPDAHKLQHVPGGDAWHYAVNANVDKLNSLLFTHLDYAVVARKP
;
A
#
# COMPACT_ATOMS: atom_id res chain seq x y z
N MET A 1 -33.92 -50.95 -37.12
CA MET A 1 -32.57 -50.55 -37.54
C MET A 1 -32.65 -49.11 -38.02
N SER A 2 -32.23 -48.20 -37.16
CA SER A 2 -32.00 -46.80 -37.49
C SER A 2 -30.68 -46.46 -36.77
N ASP A 3 -29.59 -46.53 -37.52
CA ASP A 3 -28.25 -46.12 -37.08
C ASP A 3 -28.29 -44.62 -36.76
N VAL A 4 -28.37 -44.28 -35.47
CA VAL A 4 -28.12 -42.91 -35.02
C VAL A 4 -26.60 -42.72 -35.09
N ARG A 5 -26.12 -42.07 -36.15
CA ARG A 5 -24.71 -41.65 -36.22
C ARG A 5 -24.50 -40.49 -35.26
N PHE A 6 -23.78 -40.74 -34.17
CA PHE A 6 -23.29 -39.69 -33.30
C PHE A 6 -22.26 -38.84 -34.07
N THR A 7 -22.61 -37.60 -34.38
CA THR A 7 -21.65 -36.63 -34.94
C THR A 7 -20.93 -35.96 -33.77
N ARG A 8 -19.64 -36.28 -33.58
CA ARG A 8 -18.79 -35.63 -32.58
C ARG A 8 -18.72 -34.14 -32.85
N SER A 9 -18.94 -33.31 -31.82
CA SER A 9 -18.80 -31.86 -31.96
C SER A 9 -17.33 -31.43 -32.00
N VAL A 10 -16.43 -32.21 -31.37
CA VAL A 10 -14.98 -31.97 -31.34
C VAL A 10 -14.25 -33.06 -32.14
N ASP A 11 -13.75 -32.69 -33.32
CA ASP A 11 -12.94 -33.59 -34.15
C ASP A 11 -11.45 -33.59 -33.76
N LYS A 12 -10.70 -34.59 -34.24
CA LYS A 12 -9.26 -34.72 -33.95
C LYS A 12 -8.44 -33.53 -34.49
N ALA A 13 -8.90 -32.90 -35.58
CA ALA A 13 -8.22 -31.77 -36.20
C ALA A 13 -8.40 -30.47 -35.38
N HIS A 14 -9.56 -30.30 -34.72
CA HIS A 14 -9.85 -29.21 -33.81
C HIS A 14 -8.96 -29.28 -32.57
N LEU A 15 -8.84 -30.46 -31.95
CA LEU A 15 -7.93 -30.66 -30.82
C LEU A 15 -6.47 -30.42 -31.17
N ALA A 16 -6.02 -30.83 -32.35
CA ALA A 16 -4.67 -30.55 -32.81
C ALA A 16 -4.43 -29.04 -32.95
N ARG A 17 -5.42 -28.28 -33.45
CA ARG A 17 -5.36 -26.81 -33.54
C ARG A 17 -5.35 -26.14 -32.16
N VAL A 18 -6.19 -26.59 -31.24
CA VAL A 18 -6.25 -26.08 -29.86
C VAL A 18 -4.92 -26.31 -29.14
N LYS A 19 -4.37 -27.52 -29.25
CA LYS A 19 -3.08 -27.87 -28.68
C LYS A 19 -1.94 -27.01 -29.26
N ALA A 20 -1.93 -26.79 -30.57
CA ALA A 20 -0.93 -25.96 -31.22
C ALA A 20 -1.02 -24.47 -30.80
N ALA A 21 -2.24 -23.94 -30.66
CA ALA A 21 -2.46 -22.58 -30.18
C ALA A 21 -1.98 -22.39 -28.73
N ARG A 22 -2.20 -23.39 -27.87
CA ARG A 22 -1.67 -23.41 -26.49
C ARG A 22 -0.16 -23.45 -26.46
N GLU A 23 0.47 -24.35 -27.23
CA GLU A 23 1.94 -24.44 -27.29
C GLU A 23 2.57 -23.15 -27.79
N GLN A 24 1.91 -22.45 -28.72
CA GLN A 24 2.33 -21.12 -29.17
C GLN A 24 2.19 -20.05 -28.08
N ALA A 25 1.09 -20.05 -27.32
CA ALA A 25 0.87 -19.12 -26.22
C ALA A 25 1.86 -19.37 -25.05
N ASP A 26 2.10 -20.64 -24.70
CA ASP A 26 3.11 -21.05 -23.73
C ASP A 26 4.52 -20.57 -24.15
N ALA A 27 4.88 -20.72 -25.43
CA ALA A 27 6.17 -20.28 -25.94
C ALA A 27 6.32 -18.74 -25.88
N ALA A 28 5.27 -17.99 -26.24
CA ALA A 28 5.27 -16.53 -26.18
C ALA A 28 5.35 -16.02 -24.74
N TYR A 29 4.60 -16.63 -23.81
CA TYR A 29 4.65 -16.33 -22.38
C TYR A 29 6.06 -16.57 -21.80
N ASN A 30 6.65 -17.74 -22.05
CA ASN A 30 7.98 -18.08 -21.54
C ASN A 30 9.08 -17.19 -22.13
N ALA A 31 8.97 -16.81 -23.41
CA ALA A 31 9.88 -15.86 -24.03
C ALA A 31 9.79 -14.47 -23.39
N ALA A 32 8.57 -13.99 -23.11
CA ALA A 32 8.36 -12.71 -22.44
C ALA A 32 8.85 -12.71 -20.99
N LEU A 33 8.63 -13.81 -20.26
CA LEU A 33 9.16 -13.98 -18.90
C LEU A 33 10.69 -13.99 -18.88
N SER A 34 11.32 -14.72 -19.81
CA SER A 34 12.78 -14.75 -19.93
C SER A 34 13.37 -13.38 -20.27
N ALA A 35 12.68 -12.59 -21.11
CA ALA A 35 13.09 -11.23 -21.44
C ALA A 35 12.94 -10.27 -20.24
N LEU A 36 11.92 -10.46 -19.41
CA LEU A 36 11.71 -9.71 -18.16
C LEU A 36 12.82 -10.02 -17.14
N ASP A 37 13.15 -11.29 -16.94
CA ASP A 37 14.22 -11.71 -16.02
C ASP A 37 15.58 -11.17 -16.47
N ALA A 38 15.86 -11.17 -17.78
CA ALA A 38 17.08 -10.59 -18.33
C ALA A 38 17.16 -9.06 -18.17
N ALA A 39 16.02 -8.39 -18.01
CA ALA A 39 15.93 -6.94 -17.84
C ALA A 39 16.00 -6.49 -16.36
N LEU A 40 16.10 -7.42 -15.40
CA LEU A 40 16.22 -7.08 -13.99
C LEU A 40 17.50 -6.24 -13.73
N PRO A 41 17.38 -5.05 -13.12
CA PRO A 41 18.53 -4.20 -12.87
C PRO A 41 19.47 -4.84 -11.83
N GLY A 42 20.76 -4.93 -12.15
CA GLY A 42 21.80 -5.34 -11.22
C GLY A 42 22.22 -4.22 -10.26
N ALA A 43 23.07 -4.53 -9.28
CA ALA A 43 23.57 -3.54 -8.33
C ALA A 43 24.44 -2.47 -9.03
N ALA A 44 24.00 -1.21 -9.01
CA ALA A 44 24.75 -0.09 -9.56
C ALA A 44 26.02 0.18 -8.73
N THR A 45 27.16 0.36 -9.41
CA THR A 45 28.40 0.75 -8.75
C THR A 45 28.46 2.27 -8.69
N MET A 46 28.24 2.84 -7.50
CA MET A 46 28.24 4.29 -7.33
C MET A 46 29.67 4.86 -7.53
N PRO A 47 29.81 6.00 -8.23
CA PRO A 47 31.09 6.69 -8.33
C PRO A 47 31.56 7.12 -6.93
N ARG A 48 32.89 7.10 -6.72
CA ARG A 48 33.48 7.47 -5.42
C ARG A 48 33.20 8.94 -5.11
N PRO A 49 32.91 9.29 -3.84
CA PRO A 49 32.72 10.68 -3.45
C PRO A 49 34.00 11.50 -3.72
N SER A 50 33.82 12.72 -4.22
CA SER A 50 34.93 13.65 -4.49
C SER A 50 35.59 14.11 -3.19
N ALA A 51 36.88 14.48 -3.27
CA ALA A 51 37.57 15.06 -2.13
C ALA A 51 36.97 16.44 -1.78
N ALA A 52 36.89 16.75 -0.48
CA ALA A 52 36.44 18.07 -0.01
C ALA A 52 37.45 19.16 -0.43
N PRO A 53 37.00 20.44 -0.55
CA PRO A 53 37.90 21.56 -0.78
C PRO A 53 39.04 21.62 0.25
N ASP A 54 40.24 22.00 -0.16
CA ASP A 54 41.39 22.09 0.74
C ASP A 54 41.35 23.42 1.50
N GLU A 55 40.89 23.36 2.75
CA GLU A 55 40.81 24.52 3.64
C GLU A 55 42.13 24.82 4.38
N THR A 56 43.17 23.98 4.23
CA THR A 56 44.39 24.07 5.06
C THR A 56 45.17 25.38 4.90
N GLN A 57 45.03 26.06 3.77
CA GLN A 57 45.73 27.32 3.48
C GLN A 57 44.91 28.57 3.85
N VAL A 58 43.64 28.44 4.26
CA VAL A 58 42.77 29.59 4.56
C VAL A 58 43.31 30.39 5.76
N THR A 59 43.77 29.70 6.81
CA THR A 59 44.33 30.36 8.00
C THR A 59 45.67 31.06 7.73
N PRO A 60 46.67 30.43 7.08
CA PRO A 60 47.91 31.10 6.66
C PRO A 60 47.68 32.33 5.76
N LEU A 61 46.76 32.23 4.80
CA LEU A 61 46.40 33.34 3.91
C LEU A 61 45.82 34.54 4.67
N ASN A 62 44.94 34.29 5.65
CA ASN A 62 44.33 35.33 6.49
C ASN A 62 45.35 36.05 7.39
N GLU A 63 46.39 35.34 7.83
CA GLU A 63 47.48 35.94 8.63
C GLU A 63 48.41 36.80 7.77
N GLN A 64 48.71 36.35 6.55
CA GLN A 64 49.57 37.07 5.59
C GLN A 64 48.87 38.30 4.96
N PHE A 65 47.54 38.29 4.87
CA PHE A 65 46.71 39.39 4.35
C PHE A 65 46.85 40.71 5.14
N LYS A 66 47.26 40.68 6.42
CA LYS A 66 47.24 41.84 7.32
C LYS A 66 48.33 42.90 7.07
N VAL A 67 49.05 42.87 5.94
CA VAL A 67 50.17 43.78 5.70
C VAL A 67 50.12 44.34 4.27
N VAL A 68 49.78 45.62 4.13
CA VAL A 68 49.99 46.37 2.87
C VAL A 68 50.67 47.71 3.15
N GLY A 69 51.70 48.01 2.35
CA GLY A 69 52.32 49.32 2.23
C GLY A 69 53.51 49.28 1.26
N ALA A 70 53.27 49.59 -0.01
CA ALA A 70 54.24 49.53 -1.11
C ALA A 70 55.16 50.75 -1.15
N LEU A 71 56.43 50.57 -1.55
CA LEU A 71 57.17 51.60 -2.29
C LEU A 71 58.43 51.05 -3.00
N GLN A 72 58.66 51.47 -4.24
CA GLN A 72 59.88 51.21 -5.01
C GLN A 72 60.91 52.33 -4.80
N LEU A 73 62.20 51.99 -4.71
CA LEU A 73 63.28 52.96 -4.52
C LEU A 73 64.08 53.20 -5.82
N PRO A 74 64.42 54.47 -6.15
CA PRO A 74 65.20 54.80 -7.34
C PRO A 74 66.72 54.60 -7.14
N GLY A 75 67.43 54.23 -8.22
CA GLY A 75 68.87 53.97 -8.20
C GLY A 75 69.76 55.22 -8.11
N GLY A 76 70.98 55.05 -7.56
CA GLY A 76 72.03 56.08 -7.45
C GLY A 76 72.68 56.16 -6.06
N LEU A 77 73.47 57.21 -5.79
CA LEU A 77 74.05 57.50 -4.45
C LEU A 77 73.01 57.48 -3.32
N LYS A 78 71.75 57.84 -3.63
CA LYS A 78 70.58 57.71 -2.73
C LYS A 78 70.29 56.25 -2.32
N GLY A 79 70.48 55.27 -3.22
CA GLY A 79 70.29 53.85 -2.93
C GLY A 79 71.32 53.27 -1.95
N ARG A 80 72.55 53.81 -1.91
CA ARG A 80 73.59 53.40 -0.94
C ARG A 80 73.24 53.83 0.49
N LEU A 81 72.58 54.98 0.65
CA LEU A 81 72.05 55.46 1.93
C LEU A 81 70.78 54.70 2.36
N LEU A 82 70.01 54.21 1.40
CA LEU A 82 68.75 53.50 1.64
C LEU A 82 68.92 52.00 1.89
N ARG A 83 70.11 51.41 1.74
CA ARG A 83 70.42 50.00 2.07
C ARG A 83 70.01 49.54 3.48
N PRO A 84 70.34 50.27 4.57
CA PRO A 84 69.87 49.91 5.91
C PRO A 84 68.34 50.00 6.03
N LEU A 85 67.72 50.90 5.26
CA LEU A 85 66.27 51.03 5.16
C LEU A 85 65.65 49.87 4.36
N TRP A 86 66.35 49.36 3.34
CA TRP A 86 65.94 48.17 2.58
C TRP A 86 66.01 46.90 3.43
N ALA A 87 67.01 46.73 4.31
CA ALA A 87 67.04 45.62 5.26
C ALA A 87 65.84 45.63 6.24
N LEU A 88 65.21 46.80 6.46
CA LEU A 88 63.98 46.93 7.24
C LEU A 88 62.71 46.57 6.43
N VAL A 89 62.77 46.70 5.10
CA VAL A 89 61.62 46.56 4.17
C VAL A 89 61.65 45.25 3.38
N GLU A 90 62.81 44.62 3.20
CA GLU A 90 63.00 43.27 2.64
C GLU A 90 62.08 42.22 3.28
N PRO A 91 61.87 42.20 4.62
CA PRO A 91 60.92 41.29 5.24
C PRO A 91 59.47 41.51 4.77
N LEU A 92 59.11 42.72 4.31
CA LEU A 92 57.78 43.03 3.80
C LEU A 92 57.60 42.51 2.36
N PHE A 93 58.61 42.63 1.51
CA PHE A 93 58.59 42.04 0.16
C PHE A 93 58.61 40.50 0.21
N ALA A 94 59.41 39.91 1.11
CA ALA A 94 59.40 38.47 1.35
C ALA A 94 58.03 37.96 1.82
N ARG A 95 57.30 38.75 2.63
CA ARG A 95 55.91 38.44 3.00
C ARG A 95 54.95 38.52 1.82
N GLN A 96 55.11 39.49 0.91
CA GLN A 96 54.29 39.59 -0.29
C GLN A 96 54.53 38.41 -1.25
N GLU A 97 55.79 38.00 -1.44
CA GLU A 97 56.13 36.84 -2.25
C GLU A 97 55.59 35.54 -1.63
N ALA A 98 55.69 35.39 -0.30
CA ALA A 98 55.10 34.27 0.42
C ALA A 98 53.56 34.24 0.30
N PHE A 99 52.90 35.40 0.37
CA PHE A 99 51.45 35.51 0.14
C PHE A 99 51.07 35.11 -1.28
N ASN A 100 51.76 35.64 -2.30
CA ASN A 100 51.49 35.30 -3.69
C ASN A 100 51.68 33.80 -3.93
N ALA A 101 52.73 33.19 -3.35
CA ALA A 101 52.98 31.75 -3.46
C ALA A 101 51.88 30.93 -2.76
N ALA A 102 51.47 31.30 -1.54
CA ALA A 102 50.41 30.62 -0.80
C ALA A 102 49.04 30.76 -1.49
N LEU A 103 48.74 31.93 -2.07
CA LEU A 103 47.51 32.17 -2.81
C LEU A 103 47.46 31.35 -4.09
N VAL A 104 48.55 31.32 -4.87
CA VAL A 104 48.64 30.51 -6.09
C VAL A 104 48.54 29.02 -5.76
N ASP A 105 49.20 28.55 -4.71
CA ASP A 105 49.11 27.16 -4.27
C ASP A 105 47.68 26.79 -3.81
N HIS A 106 47.03 27.63 -3.01
CA HIS A 106 45.64 27.43 -2.59
C HIS A 106 44.67 27.41 -3.78
N ILE A 107 44.80 28.34 -4.72
CA ILE A 107 43.99 28.36 -5.95
C ILE A 107 44.22 27.08 -6.76
N ASN A 108 45.48 26.67 -6.97
CA ASN A 108 45.79 25.46 -7.73
C ASN A 108 45.20 24.19 -7.09
N ARG A 109 45.23 24.08 -5.75
CA ARG A 109 44.63 22.94 -5.02
C ARG A 109 43.11 22.94 -5.09
N ASN A 110 42.48 24.10 -4.97
CA ASN A 110 41.02 24.21 -5.06
C ASN A 110 40.50 24.08 -6.51
N VAL A 111 41.29 24.46 -7.51
CA VAL A 111 40.98 24.17 -8.93
C VAL A 111 41.04 22.67 -9.19
N ALA A 112 41.99 21.94 -8.61
CA ALA A 112 42.05 20.48 -8.70
C ALA A 112 40.84 19.81 -8.00
N GLY A 113 40.47 20.29 -6.81
CA GLY A 113 39.26 19.87 -6.11
C GLY A 113 37.98 20.13 -6.91
N GLY A 114 37.84 21.34 -7.48
CA GLY A 114 36.70 21.71 -8.32
C GLY A 114 36.59 20.86 -9.60
N ARG A 115 37.71 20.49 -10.23
CA ARG A 115 37.72 19.54 -11.36
C ARG A 115 37.26 18.15 -10.93
N SER A 116 37.74 17.64 -9.80
CA SER A 116 37.32 16.33 -9.26
C SER A 116 35.82 16.29 -8.91
N VAL A 117 35.26 17.38 -8.39
CA VAL A 117 33.81 17.51 -8.14
C VAL A 117 33.04 17.47 -9.46
N ARG A 118 33.46 18.25 -10.46
CA ARG A 118 32.83 18.26 -11.79
C ARG A 118 32.87 16.87 -12.44
N ASP A 119 34.00 16.18 -12.40
CA ASP A 119 34.15 14.84 -12.96
C ASP A 119 33.25 13.82 -12.24
N SER A 120 33.12 13.92 -10.91
CA SER A 120 32.24 13.06 -10.11
C SER A 120 30.76 13.33 -10.41
N GLN A 121 30.38 14.61 -10.63
CA GLN A 121 29.03 14.99 -11.02
C GLN A 121 28.67 14.44 -12.41
N VAL A 122 29.57 14.57 -13.39
CA VAL A 122 29.38 14.02 -14.74
C VAL A 122 29.24 12.50 -14.68
N ALA A 123 30.10 11.81 -13.91
CA ALA A 123 30.01 10.37 -13.72
C ALA A 123 28.70 9.93 -13.03
N LEU A 124 28.21 10.71 -12.06
CA LEU A 124 26.92 10.47 -11.41
C LEU A 124 25.76 10.64 -12.40
N ILE A 125 25.74 11.72 -13.17
CA ILE A 125 24.70 11.97 -14.18
C ILE A 125 24.66 10.84 -15.20
N GLU A 126 25.82 10.39 -15.68
CA GLU A 126 25.89 9.28 -16.64
C GLU A 126 25.43 7.95 -16.02
N THR A 127 25.80 7.69 -14.76
CA THR A 127 25.31 6.51 -14.03
C THR A 127 23.79 6.54 -13.88
N VAL A 128 23.23 7.69 -13.50
CA VAL A 128 21.77 7.88 -13.38
C VAL A 128 21.08 7.70 -14.73
N ARG A 129 21.67 8.22 -15.82
CA ARG A 129 21.14 8.04 -17.19
C ARG A 129 21.07 6.56 -17.56
N ILE A 130 22.14 5.81 -17.33
CA ILE A 130 22.20 4.38 -17.60
C ILE A 130 21.16 3.60 -16.78
N GLU A 131 20.99 3.94 -15.50
CA GLU A 131 19.99 3.30 -14.64
C GLU A 131 18.55 3.63 -15.08
N LEU A 132 18.29 4.86 -15.54
CA LEU A 132 16.99 5.23 -16.13
C LEU A 132 16.70 4.44 -17.43
N GLU A 133 17.70 4.25 -18.29
CA GLU A 133 17.56 3.46 -19.52
C GLU A 133 17.30 1.97 -19.21
N ARG A 134 17.97 1.41 -18.20
CA ARG A 134 17.71 0.05 -17.70
C ARG A 134 16.29 -0.09 -17.16
N LEU A 135 15.85 0.87 -16.36
CA LEU A 135 14.51 0.89 -15.78
C LEU A 135 13.42 1.02 -16.86
N ALA A 136 13.66 1.80 -17.92
CA ALA A 136 12.78 1.86 -19.08
C ALA A 136 12.71 0.52 -19.85
N THR A 137 13.85 -0.16 -19.98
CA THR A 137 13.93 -1.49 -20.62
C THR A 137 13.17 -2.55 -19.81
N PHE A 138 13.33 -2.55 -18.49
CA PHE A 138 12.59 -3.40 -17.57
C PHE A 138 11.07 -3.18 -17.68
N HIS A 139 10.63 -1.92 -17.66
CA HIS A 139 9.20 -1.61 -17.79
C HIS A 139 8.62 -2.06 -19.12
N SER A 140 9.37 -1.88 -20.21
CA SER A 140 8.94 -2.37 -21.53
C SER A 140 8.76 -3.89 -21.54
N ALA A 141 9.72 -4.63 -20.98
CA ALA A 141 9.63 -6.08 -20.85
C ALA A 141 8.47 -6.53 -19.95
N LEU A 142 8.20 -5.78 -18.87
CA LEU A 142 7.09 -6.04 -17.95
C LEU A 142 5.73 -5.90 -18.66
N ILE A 143 5.54 -4.83 -19.44
CA ILE A 143 4.30 -4.62 -20.19
C ILE A 143 4.09 -5.76 -21.20
N VAL A 144 5.13 -6.15 -21.94
CA VAL A 144 5.05 -7.26 -22.90
C VAL A 144 4.70 -8.56 -22.19
N TYR A 145 5.31 -8.84 -21.03
CA TYR A 145 4.99 -10.01 -20.21
C TYR A 145 3.53 -10.00 -19.74
N LEU A 146 3.04 -8.89 -19.19
CA LEU A 146 1.65 -8.75 -18.74
C LEU A 146 0.66 -8.97 -19.90
N GLN A 147 0.98 -8.49 -21.11
CA GLN A 147 0.17 -8.72 -22.31
C GLN A 147 0.11 -10.20 -22.72
N GLN A 148 1.08 -11.04 -22.35
CA GLN A 148 1.06 -12.48 -22.65
C GLN A 148 0.27 -13.29 -21.62
N ILE A 149 -0.09 -12.73 -20.46
CA ILE A 149 -0.82 -13.47 -19.42
C ILE A 149 -2.23 -13.84 -19.91
N THR A 150 -2.99 -12.90 -20.47
CA THR A 150 -4.37 -13.16 -20.92
C THR A 150 -4.42 -14.22 -22.02
N PRO A 151 -3.65 -14.12 -23.13
CA PRO A 151 -3.62 -15.18 -24.15
C PRO A 151 -3.19 -16.55 -23.62
N TYR A 152 -2.24 -16.58 -22.67
CA TYR A 152 -1.80 -17.81 -22.03
C TYR A 152 -2.91 -18.48 -21.24
N VAL A 153 -3.59 -17.72 -20.38
CA VAL A 153 -4.69 -18.22 -19.55
C VAL A 153 -5.87 -18.66 -20.42
N ASP A 154 -6.27 -17.84 -21.39
CA ASP A 154 -7.37 -18.13 -22.31
C ASP A 154 -7.12 -19.42 -23.11
N SER A 155 -5.89 -19.64 -23.57
CA SER A 155 -5.53 -20.86 -24.31
C SER A 155 -5.66 -22.13 -23.47
N LYS A 156 -5.40 -22.04 -22.15
CA LYS A 156 -5.52 -23.15 -21.21
C LYS A 156 -6.96 -23.44 -20.82
N ASP A 157 -7.73 -22.38 -20.57
CA ASP A 157 -9.15 -22.51 -20.25
C ASP A 157 -9.92 -23.06 -21.47
N TYR A 158 -9.59 -22.60 -22.69
CA TYR A 158 -10.16 -23.12 -23.92
C TYR A 158 -9.81 -24.61 -24.18
N GLU A 159 -8.55 -25.03 -23.96
CA GLU A 159 -8.19 -26.45 -24.08
C GLU A 159 -8.93 -27.31 -23.05
N PHE A 160 -9.06 -26.83 -21.81
CA PHE A 160 -9.78 -27.53 -20.76
C PHE A 160 -11.24 -27.75 -21.14
N ASP A 161 -11.91 -26.73 -21.67
CA ASP A 161 -13.30 -26.81 -22.11
C ASP A 161 -13.49 -27.78 -23.29
N VAL A 162 -12.59 -27.75 -24.27
CA VAL A 162 -12.61 -28.68 -25.41
C VAL A 162 -12.34 -30.12 -24.98
N LEU A 163 -11.42 -30.35 -24.05
CA LEU A 163 -11.15 -31.68 -23.48
C LEU A 163 -12.29 -32.18 -22.58
N ALA A 164 -12.93 -31.29 -21.82
CA ALA A 164 -14.09 -31.60 -21.00
C ALA A 164 -15.28 -32.00 -21.86
N THR A 165 -15.56 -31.24 -22.92
CA THR A 165 -16.61 -31.54 -23.91
C THR A 165 -16.38 -32.91 -24.54
N ARG A 166 -15.14 -33.18 -24.99
CA ARG A 166 -14.79 -34.47 -25.56
C ARG A 166 -14.95 -35.63 -24.57
N ARG A 167 -14.57 -35.43 -23.30
CA ARG A 167 -14.71 -36.46 -22.27
C ARG A 167 -16.18 -36.75 -21.95
N VAL A 168 -17.04 -35.74 -21.97
CA VAL A 168 -18.50 -35.92 -21.80
C VAL A 168 -19.09 -36.67 -22.99
N GLU A 169 -18.66 -36.36 -24.22
CA GLU A 169 -19.07 -37.11 -25.42
C GLU A 169 -18.60 -38.58 -25.38
N ASP A 170 -17.34 -38.81 -24.98
CA ASP A 170 -16.77 -40.16 -24.84
C ASP A 170 -17.49 -40.96 -23.74
N VAL A 171 -17.88 -40.31 -22.63
CA VAL A 171 -18.68 -40.93 -21.56
C VAL A 171 -20.13 -41.17 -22.01
N GLY A 172 -20.73 -40.25 -22.77
CA GLY A 172 -22.06 -40.43 -23.36
C GLY A 172 -22.13 -41.63 -24.30
N GLU A 173 -21.13 -41.77 -25.18
CA GLU A 173 -20.96 -42.92 -26.08
C GLU A 173 -20.79 -44.23 -25.28
N ALA A 174 -20.01 -44.20 -24.18
CA ALA A 174 -19.83 -45.34 -23.28
C ALA A 174 -21.10 -45.72 -22.50
N VAL A 175 -21.87 -44.73 -22.02
CA VAL A 175 -23.13 -44.93 -21.29
C VAL A 175 -24.20 -45.49 -22.23
N GLU A 176 -24.29 -45.02 -23.47
CA GLU A 176 -25.26 -45.53 -24.46
C GLU A 176 -24.92 -46.95 -24.92
N THR A 177 -23.63 -47.26 -25.12
CA THR A 177 -23.17 -48.64 -25.39
C THR A 177 -23.38 -49.59 -24.20
N LEU A 178 -23.31 -49.08 -22.95
CA LEU A 178 -23.70 -49.79 -21.74
C LEU A 178 -25.23 -49.94 -21.60
N HIS A 179 -26.00 -48.92 -22.00
CA HIS A 179 -27.48 -48.92 -21.98
C HIS A 179 -28.05 -49.94 -22.96
N HIS A 180 -27.40 -50.15 -24.11
CA HIS A 180 -27.74 -51.24 -25.04
C HIS A 180 -27.43 -52.65 -24.51
N ARG A 181 -26.71 -52.79 -23.39
CA ARG A 181 -26.35 -54.09 -22.81
C ARG A 181 -27.02 -54.44 -21.49
N THR A 182 -27.65 -53.51 -20.77
CA THR A 182 -28.27 -53.82 -19.47
C THR A 182 -29.43 -52.87 -19.11
N VAL A 183 -30.62 -53.43 -18.90
CA VAL A 183 -31.82 -52.72 -18.41
C VAL A 183 -31.69 -52.40 -16.92
N GLY A 184 -32.00 -51.15 -16.54
CA GLY A 184 -32.26 -50.74 -15.15
C GLY A 184 -32.27 -49.21 -14.96
N PRO A 185 -33.44 -48.55 -14.82
CA PRO A 185 -33.53 -47.09 -14.70
C PRO A 185 -33.64 -46.64 -13.23
N GLY A 186 -32.90 -45.59 -12.85
CA GLY A 186 -33.25 -44.80 -11.66
C GLY A 186 -32.11 -44.08 -10.94
N GLY A 187 -30.91 -44.68 -10.86
CA GLY A 187 -29.84 -44.13 -10.01
C GLY A 187 -28.83 -43.20 -10.68
N ALA A 188 -28.52 -43.44 -11.96
CA ALA A 188 -27.40 -42.75 -12.62
C ALA A 188 -27.77 -41.36 -13.18
N ILE A 189 -29.04 -41.12 -13.51
CA ILE A 189 -29.46 -39.90 -14.21
C ILE A 189 -29.55 -38.70 -13.25
N SER A 190 -29.94 -38.89 -11.98
CA SER A 190 -30.01 -37.76 -11.02
C SER A 190 -28.62 -37.34 -10.54
N GLY A 191 -27.70 -38.28 -10.31
CA GLY A 191 -26.33 -37.97 -9.89
C GLY A 191 -25.52 -37.21 -10.96
N VAL A 192 -25.77 -37.48 -12.25
CA VAL A 192 -25.16 -36.74 -13.36
C VAL A 192 -25.77 -35.34 -13.49
N GLY A 193 -27.08 -35.19 -13.26
CA GLY A 193 -27.75 -33.89 -13.24
C GLY A 193 -27.22 -32.98 -12.13
N ASP A 194 -27.07 -33.50 -10.91
CA ASP A 194 -26.56 -32.75 -9.76
C ASP A 194 -25.08 -32.36 -9.92
N GLU A 195 -24.27 -33.22 -10.54
CA GLU A 195 -22.86 -32.93 -10.84
C GLU A 195 -22.72 -31.90 -11.98
N LEU A 196 -23.58 -31.94 -13.00
CA LEU A 196 -23.59 -30.95 -14.08
C LEU A 196 -23.99 -29.57 -13.55
N ASN A 197 -24.98 -29.53 -12.64
CA ASN A 197 -25.46 -28.28 -12.05
C ASN A 197 -24.39 -27.65 -11.13
N ARG A 198 -23.71 -28.45 -10.29
CA ARG A 198 -22.55 -27.99 -9.51
C ARG A 198 -21.43 -27.46 -10.40
N ARG A 199 -21.19 -28.07 -11.57
CA ARG A 199 -20.15 -27.60 -12.51
C ARG A 199 -20.51 -26.30 -13.21
N LEU A 200 -21.78 -26.10 -13.59
CA LEU A 200 -22.24 -24.82 -14.15
C LEU A 200 -22.16 -23.70 -13.12
N GLU A 201 -22.49 -23.99 -11.85
CA GLU A 201 -22.30 -23.05 -10.74
C GLU A 201 -20.81 -22.72 -10.52
N MET A 202 -19.91 -23.72 -10.57
CA MET A 202 -18.47 -23.49 -10.47
C MET A 202 -17.91 -22.65 -11.63
N LEU A 203 -18.38 -22.86 -12.87
CA LEU A 203 -17.96 -22.10 -14.04
C LEU A 203 -18.43 -20.63 -13.96
N ALA A 204 -19.67 -20.39 -13.54
CA ALA A 204 -20.20 -19.03 -13.36
C ALA A 204 -19.49 -18.26 -12.24
N VAL A 205 -19.10 -18.94 -11.15
CA VAL A 205 -18.29 -18.34 -10.07
C VAL A 205 -16.87 -18.02 -10.54
N ARG A 206 -16.30 -18.84 -11.43
CA ARG A 206 -14.98 -18.63 -12.01
C ARG A 206 -14.95 -17.44 -12.98
N GLU A 207 -15.97 -17.31 -13.81
CA GLU A 207 -16.15 -16.18 -14.75
C GLU A 207 -16.26 -14.83 -14.01
N ARG A 208 -17.07 -14.76 -12.94
CA ARG A 208 -17.18 -13.54 -12.10
C ARG A 208 -15.88 -13.18 -11.38
N ARG A 209 -15.07 -14.17 -10.98
CA ARG A 209 -13.73 -13.92 -10.40
C ARG A 209 -12.74 -13.41 -11.45
N TYR A 210 -12.87 -13.83 -12.71
CA TYR A 210 -12.03 -13.32 -13.79
C TYR A 210 -12.37 -11.88 -14.15
N GLU A 211 -13.66 -11.53 -14.28
CA GLU A 211 -14.07 -10.14 -14.52
C GLU A 211 -13.59 -9.20 -13.39
N ALA A 212 -13.68 -9.64 -12.13
CA ALA A 212 -13.17 -8.88 -10.99
C ALA A 212 -11.64 -8.71 -11.01
N ARG A 213 -10.88 -9.75 -11.41
CA ARG A 213 -9.41 -9.68 -11.54
C ARG A 213 -8.97 -8.79 -12.70
N VAL A 214 -9.70 -8.79 -13.81
CA VAL A 214 -9.44 -7.89 -14.95
C VAL A 214 -9.71 -6.44 -14.53
N GLY A 215 -10.81 -6.17 -13.82
CA GLY A 215 -11.10 -4.84 -13.28
C GLY A 215 -10.04 -4.35 -12.27
N ALA A 216 -9.54 -5.24 -11.42
CA ALA A 216 -8.45 -4.91 -10.49
C ALA A 216 -7.11 -4.63 -11.22
N LEU A 217 -6.83 -5.35 -12.31
CA LEU A 217 -5.64 -5.14 -13.13
C LEU A 217 -5.72 -3.80 -13.90
N ASP A 218 -6.89 -3.44 -14.41
CA ASP A 218 -7.12 -2.14 -15.04
C ASP A 218 -6.97 -0.97 -14.04
N ALA A 219 -7.46 -1.14 -12.81
CA ALA A 219 -7.27 -0.17 -11.75
C ALA A 219 -5.78 -0.01 -11.37
N ALA A 220 -5.04 -1.12 -11.27
CA ALA A 220 -3.60 -1.10 -11.02
C ALA A 220 -2.82 -0.43 -12.17
N HIS A 221 -3.19 -0.70 -13.43
CA HIS A 221 -2.62 0.00 -14.59
C HIS A 221 -2.90 1.50 -14.58
N ALA A 222 -4.12 1.92 -14.22
CA ALA A 222 -4.47 3.33 -14.10
C ALA A 222 -3.64 4.04 -13.03
N GLN A 223 -3.41 3.37 -11.88
CA GLN A 223 -2.58 3.89 -10.80
C GLN A 223 -1.10 3.99 -11.17
N LEU A 224 -0.58 3.01 -11.92
CA LEU A 224 0.78 3.03 -12.47
C LEU A 224 0.95 4.18 -13.49
N ALA A 225 -0.01 4.38 -14.39
CA ALA A 225 0.00 5.49 -15.34
C ALA A 225 -0.02 6.85 -14.64
N GLN A 226 -0.79 6.99 -13.56
CA GLN A 226 -0.84 8.20 -12.74
C GLN A 226 0.51 8.48 -12.06
N SER A 227 1.14 7.43 -11.52
CA SER A 227 2.46 7.50 -10.87
C SER A 227 3.56 7.93 -11.85
N LEU A 228 3.56 7.35 -13.06
CA LEU A 228 4.44 7.75 -14.16
C LEU A 228 4.22 9.21 -14.59
N GLY A 229 2.97 9.68 -14.61
CA GLY A 229 2.64 11.07 -14.87
C GLY A 229 3.15 12.05 -13.81
N VAL A 230 3.29 11.61 -12.56
CA VAL A 230 3.90 12.41 -11.48
C VAL A 230 5.42 12.44 -11.64
N ILE A 231 6.05 11.30 -11.91
CA ILE A 231 7.50 11.20 -12.12
C ILE A 231 7.91 12.04 -13.34
N THR A 232 7.20 11.93 -14.45
CA THR A 232 7.50 12.70 -15.68
C THR A 232 7.41 14.21 -15.44
N ARG A 233 6.42 14.67 -14.66
CA ARG A 233 6.30 16.07 -14.25
C ARG A 233 7.44 16.50 -13.35
N ALA A 234 7.82 15.68 -12.37
CA ALA A 234 8.95 15.95 -11.50
C ALA A 234 10.27 16.07 -12.30
N THR A 235 10.50 15.18 -13.26
CA THR A 235 11.68 15.20 -14.14
C THR A 235 11.69 16.43 -15.05
N GLN A 236 10.54 16.85 -15.59
CA GLN A 236 10.44 18.08 -16.38
C GLN A 236 10.66 19.34 -15.55
N THR A 237 10.18 19.38 -14.31
CA THR A 237 10.44 20.48 -13.38
C THR A 237 11.91 20.56 -13.00
N LEU A 238 12.54 19.41 -12.70
CA LEU A 238 13.99 19.31 -12.48
C LEU A 238 14.80 19.77 -13.69
N LYS A 239 14.41 19.34 -14.90
CA LYS A 239 15.06 19.78 -16.15
C LYS A 239 15.00 21.30 -16.30
N ARG A 240 13.82 21.90 -16.06
CA ARG A 240 13.65 23.37 -16.12
C ARG A 240 14.51 24.08 -15.10
N GLU A 241 14.59 23.60 -13.86
CA GLU A 241 15.44 24.23 -12.84
C GLU A 241 16.93 24.08 -13.14
N VAL A 242 17.34 22.94 -13.72
CA VAL A 242 18.71 22.75 -14.18
C VAL A 242 19.04 23.70 -15.35
N GLU A 243 18.13 23.84 -16.33
CA GLU A 243 18.27 24.82 -17.42
C GLU A 243 18.35 26.26 -16.87
N HIS A 244 17.51 26.58 -15.88
CA HIS A 244 17.49 27.89 -15.23
C HIS A 244 18.76 28.21 -14.42
N LEU A 245 19.43 27.17 -13.90
CA LEU A 245 20.71 27.26 -13.21
C LEU A 245 21.89 27.34 -14.19
N VAL A 246 21.80 26.68 -15.35
CA VAL A 246 22.80 26.72 -16.42
C VAL A 246 22.81 28.09 -17.12
N GLU A 247 21.64 28.72 -17.34
CA GLU A 247 21.54 30.08 -17.89
C GLU A 247 22.03 31.18 -16.93
N ARG A 248 22.24 30.87 -15.64
CA ARG A 248 22.77 31.82 -14.64
C ARG A 248 24.30 31.82 -14.54
N VAL A 249 25.00 31.01 -15.32
CA VAL A 249 26.47 31.12 -15.45
C VAL A 249 26.76 32.17 -16.52
N PRO A 250 27.31 33.35 -16.19
CA PRO A 250 27.70 34.31 -17.20
C PRO A 250 28.88 33.71 -17.98
N GLU A 251 28.74 33.58 -19.30
CA GLU A 251 29.90 33.46 -20.18
C GLU A 251 30.72 34.75 -20.02
N ASP A 252 31.90 34.61 -19.42
CA ASP A 252 32.95 35.62 -19.39
C ASP A 252 33.49 35.78 -20.81
N ASP A 253 32.82 36.59 -21.62
CA ASP A 253 33.38 37.08 -22.87
C ASP A 253 33.82 38.53 -22.64
N GLY A 254 35.14 38.69 -22.45
CA GLY A 254 35.75 39.97 -22.15
C GLY A 254 35.50 40.99 -23.26
N ARG A 255 34.91 42.13 -22.88
CA ARG A 255 35.23 43.47 -23.41
C ARG A 255 34.59 44.56 -22.56
N ASP A 256 35.40 45.58 -22.31
CA ASP A 256 35.18 46.81 -21.53
C ASP A 256 33.80 47.48 -21.64
N GLY A 257 33.35 48.06 -20.52
CA GLY A 257 32.37 49.17 -20.54
C GLY A 257 31.50 49.32 -19.28
N SER A 258 31.79 50.35 -18.48
CA SER A 258 31.17 50.77 -17.21
C SER A 258 29.67 51.20 -17.30
N PRO A 259 28.98 51.56 -16.18
CA PRO A 259 27.70 50.97 -15.77
C PRO A 259 26.46 51.89 -15.89
N SER A 260 25.25 51.31 -15.81
CA SER A 260 24.05 52.03 -15.36
C SER A 260 23.01 51.08 -14.72
N ARG A 261 22.74 51.29 -13.43
CA ARG A 261 21.58 50.73 -12.70
C ARG A 261 20.35 51.61 -12.94
N PRO A 262 19.14 51.03 -12.97
CA PRO A 262 17.97 51.72 -12.45
C PRO A 262 17.34 50.98 -11.26
N SER A 263 16.88 51.79 -10.32
CA SER A 263 16.17 51.47 -9.07
C SER A 263 14.74 50.95 -9.30
N PRO A 264 14.11 50.28 -8.32
CA PRO A 264 12.71 49.85 -8.41
C PRO A 264 11.74 50.98 -8.00
N PRO A 265 10.49 51.02 -8.51
CA PRO A 265 9.51 51.97 -8.03
C PRO A 265 8.75 51.43 -6.81
N VAL A 266 8.60 52.31 -5.82
CA VAL A 266 7.64 52.28 -4.71
C VAL A 266 6.43 53.12 -5.12
N GLN A 267 5.27 52.85 -4.49
CA GLN A 267 4.03 53.63 -4.34
C GLN A 267 2.81 52.97 -5.01
N GLN A 268 1.61 52.93 -4.43
CA GLN A 268 1.09 53.40 -3.14
C GLN A 268 -0.27 52.73 -2.88
N SER A 269 -0.58 52.62 -1.59
CA SER A 269 -1.87 52.36 -0.94
C SER A 269 -3.07 53.11 -1.51
N HIS A 270 -4.25 52.48 -1.56
CA HIS A 270 -5.52 53.05 -1.09
C HIS A 270 -6.59 51.95 -0.89
N ALA A 271 -7.11 51.88 0.33
CA ALA A 271 -8.45 51.42 0.73
C ALA A 271 -9.14 52.66 1.37
N PRO A 272 -10.47 52.73 1.66
CA PRO A 272 -11.30 51.64 2.23
C PRO A 272 -12.82 51.64 1.91
N CYS A 273 -13.53 50.71 2.59
CA CYS A 273 -14.98 50.64 2.89
C CYS A 273 -15.91 50.18 1.75
N GLU A 274 -16.98 49.41 1.91
CA GLU A 274 -17.70 48.74 3.00
C GLU A 274 -18.81 47.91 2.31
N GLY A 275 -19.28 46.80 2.91
CA GLY A 275 -20.62 46.24 2.60
C GLY A 275 -20.67 44.76 2.21
N ASP A 276 -21.08 43.92 3.17
CA ASP A 276 -21.71 42.60 3.01
C ASP A 276 -23.11 42.70 3.68
N PRO A 277 -24.04 41.72 3.56
CA PRO A 277 -24.33 40.76 2.49
C PRO A 277 -25.87 40.73 2.21
N GLU A 278 -26.44 39.59 1.74
CA GLU A 278 -27.86 39.14 1.72
C GLU A 278 -28.54 39.00 0.32
N PRO A 279 -29.54 38.10 0.14
CA PRO A 279 -29.36 36.84 -0.62
C PRO A 279 -30.39 36.67 -1.75
N VAL A 280 -30.33 35.56 -2.49
CA VAL A 280 -31.39 35.21 -3.46
C VAL A 280 -31.88 33.79 -3.24
N SER A 281 -33.14 33.69 -2.84
CA SER A 281 -33.95 32.47 -2.74
C SER A 281 -34.93 32.33 -3.91
N ALA A 282 -35.04 31.09 -4.39
CA ALA A 282 -36.26 30.35 -4.75
C ALA A 282 -37.18 30.76 -5.92
N SER A 283 -37.41 29.79 -6.82
CA SER A 283 -38.72 29.22 -7.27
C SER A 283 -38.53 28.57 -8.66
N GLY A 284 -39.17 27.47 -9.08
CA GLY A 284 -40.20 26.57 -8.56
C GLY A 284 -40.79 25.74 -9.74
N GLY A 285 -41.40 24.58 -9.45
CA GLY A 285 -42.34 23.86 -10.35
C GLY A 285 -41.80 22.57 -11.01
N HIS A 286 -42.08 21.37 -10.49
CA HIS A 286 -43.26 20.50 -10.70
C HIS A 286 -43.15 19.53 -11.89
N GLY A 287 -43.14 18.22 -11.59
CA GLY A 287 -43.36 17.13 -12.55
C GLY A 287 -43.24 15.73 -11.94
N ARG A 288 -44.35 15.20 -11.39
CA ARG A 288 -44.54 13.78 -11.05
C ARG A 288 -44.61 12.92 -12.31
N LEU A 289 -43.85 11.82 -12.40
CA LEU A 289 -44.20 10.59 -13.11
C LEU A 289 -43.52 9.38 -12.41
N GLY A 290 -44.18 8.23 -12.48
CA GLY A 290 -44.10 7.14 -11.50
C GLY A 290 -42.91 6.19 -11.59
N GLU A 291 -42.76 5.44 -10.49
CA GLU A 291 -41.86 4.29 -10.32
C GLU A 291 -42.17 3.15 -11.30
N PRO A 292 -41.15 2.33 -11.58
CA PRO A 292 -41.30 0.90 -11.41
C PRO A 292 -40.30 0.36 -10.38
N ALA A 293 -40.82 -0.48 -9.48
CA ALA A 293 -40.10 -1.17 -8.43
C ALA A 293 -38.92 -2.00 -8.98
N LEU A 294 -37.73 -1.77 -8.41
CA LEU A 294 -36.56 -2.60 -8.60
C LEU A 294 -36.63 -3.83 -7.67
N PRO A 295 -36.32 -5.04 -8.14
CA PRO A 295 -36.33 -6.22 -7.29
C PRO A 295 -35.20 -6.13 -6.26
N ALA A 296 -35.51 -6.52 -5.03
CA ALA A 296 -34.57 -6.61 -3.92
C ALA A 296 -33.36 -7.47 -4.31
N THR A 297 -32.21 -6.84 -4.55
CA THR A 297 -30.93 -7.51 -4.66
C THR A 297 -30.50 -7.91 -3.26
N THR A 298 -30.70 -9.19 -2.93
CA THR A 298 -30.04 -9.84 -1.81
C THR A 298 -28.53 -9.80 -2.08
N SER A 299 -27.82 -8.81 -1.52
CA SER A 299 -26.35 -8.80 -1.49
C SER A 299 -25.88 -9.98 -0.65
N THR A 300 -25.63 -11.10 -1.30
CA THR A 300 -24.86 -12.22 -0.73
C THR A 300 -23.38 -11.87 -0.85
N ASN A 301 -22.72 -11.74 0.29
CA ASN A 301 -21.29 -11.46 0.40
C ASN A 301 -20.49 -12.72 0.03
N SER A 302 -20.47 -13.06 -1.27
CA SER A 302 -19.81 -14.26 -1.81
C SER A 302 -18.28 -14.10 -1.94
N PHE A 303 -17.72 -12.92 -1.62
CA PHE A 303 -16.30 -12.65 -1.83
C PHE A 303 -15.37 -13.19 -0.73
N ALA A 304 -15.87 -13.62 0.43
CA ALA A 304 -15.04 -14.13 1.52
C ALA A 304 -14.73 -15.65 1.43
N ALA A 305 -15.43 -16.42 0.58
CA ALA A 305 -15.29 -17.89 0.53
C ALA A 305 -14.41 -18.43 -0.62
N GLY A 306 -13.59 -17.58 -1.28
CA GLY A 306 -13.09 -17.93 -2.61
C GLY A 306 -11.62 -17.70 -2.96
N GLY A 307 -10.81 -17.03 -2.15
CA GLY A 307 -9.50 -16.57 -2.59
C GLY A 307 -8.44 -16.78 -1.54
N ILE A 308 -7.42 -17.58 -1.87
CA ILE A 308 -6.39 -18.18 -1.00
C ILE A 308 -6.92 -19.50 -0.39
N GLU A 309 -6.27 -20.63 -0.72
CA GLU A 309 -6.59 -21.93 -0.11
C GLU A 309 -6.67 -21.77 1.41
N SER A 310 -7.78 -22.16 2.03
CA SER A 310 -8.06 -21.95 3.45
C SER A 310 -6.88 -22.35 4.36
N PHE A 311 -6.18 -23.43 4.03
CA PHE A 311 -4.95 -23.88 4.69
C PHE A 311 -3.78 -22.89 4.65
N LYS A 312 -3.60 -22.19 3.52
CA LYS A 312 -2.59 -21.13 3.40
C LYS A 312 -2.94 -19.91 4.25
N TYR A 313 -4.23 -19.64 4.46
CA TYR A 313 -4.69 -18.55 5.32
C TYR A 313 -4.50 -18.87 6.82
N VAL A 314 -4.75 -20.12 7.24
CA VAL A 314 -4.42 -20.59 8.60
C VAL A 314 -2.92 -20.39 8.91
N GLY A 315 -2.04 -20.79 7.98
CA GLY A 315 -0.60 -20.59 8.13
C GLY A 315 -0.18 -19.11 8.14
N PHE A 316 -0.88 -18.25 7.39
CA PHE A 316 -0.67 -16.81 7.41
C PHE A 316 -1.05 -16.20 8.77
N GLU A 317 -2.21 -16.55 9.34
CA GLU A 317 -2.60 -16.10 10.68
C GLU A 317 -1.61 -16.57 11.75
N ASP A 318 -1.19 -17.84 11.71
CA ASP A 318 -0.21 -18.38 12.66
C ASP A 318 1.11 -17.59 12.63
N GLN A 319 1.58 -17.21 11.44
CA GLN A 319 2.85 -16.51 11.27
C GLN A 319 2.75 -15.02 11.63
N PHE A 320 1.67 -14.33 11.26
CA PHE A 320 1.61 -12.87 11.31
C PHE A 320 0.67 -12.31 12.39
N ARG A 321 -0.39 -13.03 12.76
CA ARG A 321 -1.30 -12.64 13.85
C ARG A 321 -0.67 -13.03 15.20
N GLY A 322 -0.09 -14.23 15.25
CA GLY A 322 0.67 -14.74 16.39
C GLY A 322 0.17 -16.09 16.89
N SER A 323 0.93 -16.67 17.82
CA SER A 323 0.58 -17.96 18.42
C SER A 323 -0.74 -17.87 19.21
N ALA A 324 -1.43 -19.01 19.33
CA ALA A 324 -2.67 -19.11 20.09
C ALA A 324 -2.53 -18.57 21.53
N THR A 325 -1.37 -18.74 22.17
CA THR A 325 -1.11 -18.20 23.52
C THR A 325 -1.11 -16.68 23.55
N VAL A 326 -0.42 -16.04 22.60
CA VAL A 326 -0.37 -14.56 22.53
C VAL A 326 -1.74 -13.98 22.22
N ILE A 327 -2.49 -14.61 21.31
CA ILE A 327 -3.86 -14.18 20.98
C ILE A 327 -4.78 -14.36 22.18
N ARG A 328 -4.68 -15.48 22.88
CA ARG A 328 -5.44 -15.71 24.12
C ARG A 328 -5.16 -14.64 25.17
N GLU A 329 -3.90 -14.27 25.40
CA GLU A 329 -3.54 -13.21 26.36
C GLU A 329 -4.17 -11.87 25.99
N ARG A 330 -4.15 -11.50 24.71
CA ARG A 330 -4.80 -10.26 24.23
C ARG A 330 -6.31 -10.28 24.41
N LEU A 331 -6.95 -11.40 24.12
CA LEU A 331 -8.41 -11.55 24.19
C LEU A 331 -8.94 -11.63 25.63
N GLN A 332 -8.08 -11.91 26.61
CA GLN A 332 -8.47 -12.04 28.02
C GLN A 332 -9.09 -10.76 28.58
N ASP A 333 -8.68 -9.59 28.08
CA ASP A 333 -9.20 -8.28 28.49
C ASP A 333 -10.68 -8.08 28.17
N TYR A 334 -11.24 -8.82 27.21
CA TYR A 334 -12.65 -8.72 26.83
C TYR A 334 -13.56 -9.59 27.68
N VAL A 335 -13.02 -10.63 28.30
CA VAL A 335 -13.79 -11.61 29.07
C VAL A 335 -14.65 -10.96 30.17
N PRO A 336 -14.17 -9.97 30.95
CA PRO A 336 -15.01 -9.28 31.94
C PRO A 336 -16.25 -8.59 31.36
N LEU A 337 -16.22 -8.17 30.10
CA LEU A 337 -17.38 -7.53 29.44
C LEU A 337 -18.55 -8.49 29.26
N PHE A 338 -18.27 -9.80 29.16
CA PHE A 338 -19.23 -10.86 28.94
C PHE A 338 -19.52 -11.71 30.19
N ALA A 339 -18.91 -11.42 31.34
CA ALA A 339 -19.03 -12.23 32.56
C ALA A 339 -20.48 -12.38 33.07
N ALA A 340 -21.32 -11.36 32.85
CA ALA A 340 -22.74 -11.38 33.20
C ALA A 340 -23.65 -11.83 32.05
N GLN A 341 -23.09 -12.19 30.89
CA GLN A 341 -23.83 -12.57 29.69
C GLN A 341 -23.92 -14.09 29.55
N GLN A 342 -24.88 -14.53 28.75
CA GLN A 342 -25.05 -15.92 28.32
C GLN A 342 -25.48 -15.91 26.86
N ASP A 343 -25.21 -17.01 26.14
CA ASP A 343 -25.49 -17.12 24.72
C ASP A 343 -24.71 -16.05 23.93
N VAL A 344 -23.39 -16.04 24.11
CA VAL A 344 -22.47 -15.16 23.38
C VAL A 344 -22.15 -15.78 22.03
N LEU A 345 -22.23 -14.97 20.97
CA LEU A 345 -21.79 -15.35 19.63
C LEU A 345 -20.43 -14.72 19.33
N ASP A 346 -19.45 -15.56 19.00
CA ASP A 346 -18.15 -15.15 18.48
C ASP A 346 -18.17 -15.26 16.95
N ILE A 347 -18.27 -14.12 16.27
CA ILE A 347 -18.28 -14.02 14.81
C ILE A 347 -16.84 -13.91 14.32
N GLY A 348 -16.46 -14.76 13.36
CA GLY A 348 -15.06 -14.92 12.95
C GLY A 348 -14.23 -15.58 14.06
N CYS A 349 -14.74 -16.66 14.64
CA CYS A 349 -14.13 -17.26 15.84
C CYS A 349 -12.73 -17.84 15.60
N GLY A 350 -12.31 -18.04 14.35
CA GLY A 350 -10.99 -18.52 13.98
C GLY A 350 -10.64 -19.82 14.70
N ARG A 351 -9.49 -19.85 15.37
CA ARG A 351 -9.02 -21.04 16.12
C ARG A 351 -9.74 -21.24 17.47
N GLY A 352 -10.66 -20.34 17.86
CA GLY A 352 -11.53 -20.49 19.03
C GLY A 352 -10.93 -20.10 20.38
N GLU A 353 -9.88 -19.27 20.41
CA GLU A 353 -9.25 -18.82 21.65
C GLU A 353 -10.21 -18.08 22.58
N PHE A 354 -11.09 -17.24 22.02
CA PHE A 354 -12.08 -16.50 22.81
C PHE A 354 -13.18 -17.41 23.36
N LEU A 355 -13.70 -18.33 22.53
CA LEU A 355 -14.65 -19.35 22.97
C LEU A 355 -14.11 -20.17 24.14
N ASP A 356 -12.84 -20.56 24.08
CA ASP A 356 -12.19 -21.31 25.15
C ASP A 356 -12.04 -20.46 26.43
N LEU A 357 -11.70 -19.18 26.32
CA LEU A 357 -11.66 -18.24 27.45
C LEU A 357 -13.04 -18.10 28.13
N LEU A 358 -14.10 -17.92 27.34
CA LEU A 358 -15.47 -17.81 27.85
C LEU A 358 -15.93 -19.11 28.54
N ARG A 359 -15.60 -20.27 27.95
CA ARG A 359 -15.86 -21.60 28.54
C ARG A 359 -15.22 -21.72 29.92
N HIS A 360 -13.98 -21.26 30.10
CA HIS A 360 -13.30 -21.28 31.40
C HIS A 360 -13.95 -20.39 32.46
N GLN A 361 -14.67 -19.34 32.06
CA GLN A 361 -15.44 -18.48 32.96
C GLN A 361 -16.90 -18.92 33.14
N GLY A 362 -17.29 -20.06 32.56
CA GLY A 362 -18.68 -20.54 32.63
C GLY A 362 -19.67 -19.70 31.82
N VAL A 363 -19.20 -18.92 30.85
CA VAL A 363 -20.04 -18.18 29.90
C VAL A 363 -20.35 -19.09 28.72
N ARG A 364 -21.65 -19.32 28.46
CA ARG A 364 -22.08 -20.10 27.29
C ARG A 364 -21.84 -19.29 26.03
N ALA A 365 -20.98 -19.80 25.15
CA ALA A 365 -20.63 -19.16 23.90
C ALA A 365 -20.60 -20.16 22.74
N ARG A 366 -20.82 -19.66 21.52
CA ARG A 366 -20.75 -20.41 20.27
C ARG A 366 -20.07 -19.58 19.19
N GLY A 367 -19.30 -20.26 18.34
CA GLY A 367 -18.53 -19.67 17.26
C GLY A 367 -19.21 -19.77 15.90
N LEU A 368 -18.94 -18.78 15.07
CA LEU A 368 -19.28 -18.79 13.66
C LEU A 368 -18.06 -18.36 12.85
N ASP A 369 -17.68 -19.14 11.85
CA ASP A 369 -16.61 -18.78 10.92
C ASP A 369 -16.97 -19.22 9.50
N ILE A 370 -16.48 -18.51 8.48
CA ILE A 370 -16.67 -18.90 7.08
C ILE A 370 -15.66 -19.96 6.65
N ASN A 371 -14.53 -20.05 7.35
CA ASN A 371 -13.47 -21.00 7.04
C ASN A 371 -13.73 -22.34 7.73
N HIS A 372 -14.05 -23.34 6.91
CA HIS A 372 -14.25 -24.73 7.33
C HIS A 372 -13.12 -25.27 8.24
N GLU A 373 -11.85 -24.97 7.93
CA GLU A 373 -10.71 -25.50 8.68
C GLU A 373 -10.65 -24.92 10.11
N MET A 374 -10.99 -23.64 10.27
CA MET A 374 -11.05 -22.97 11.58
C MET A 374 -12.15 -23.56 12.47
N VAL A 375 -13.32 -23.83 11.87
CA VAL A 375 -14.44 -24.49 12.55
C VAL A 375 -14.05 -25.89 13.00
N GLU A 376 -13.35 -26.64 12.15
CA GLU A 376 -12.92 -28.00 12.48
C GLU A 376 -11.87 -28.01 13.61
N VAL A 377 -10.93 -27.06 13.62
CA VAL A 377 -10.01 -26.84 14.74
C VAL A 377 -10.77 -26.58 16.05
N CYS A 378 -11.80 -25.74 16.03
CA CYS A 378 -12.63 -25.48 17.20
C CYS A 378 -13.36 -26.74 17.69
N ARG A 379 -13.95 -27.52 16.78
CA ARG A 379 -14.68 -28.75 17.10
C ARG A 379 -13.77 -29.83 17.68
N GLN A 380 -12.57 -29.99 17.15
CA GLN A 380 -11.56 -30.92 17.69
C GLN A 380 -11.16 -30.58 19.13
N ARG A 381 -11.27 -29.30 19.52
CA ARG A 381 -11.05 -28.82 20.90
C ARG A 381 -12.29 -28.90 21.80
N GLY A 382 -13.39 -29.44 21.29
CA GLY A 382 -14.68 -29.53 21.98
C GLY A 382 -15.34 -28.18 22.20
N LEU A 383 -15.12 -27.22 21.29
CA LEU A 383 -15.81 -25.93 21.28
C LEU A 383 -17.02 -26.00 20.35
N ASP A 384 -18.08 -25.28 20.71
CA ASP A 384 -19.27 -25.16 19.86
C ASP A 384 -19.00 -24.13 18.75
N ALA A 385 -18.78 -24.60 17.54
CA ALA A 385 -18.51 -23.76 16.37
C ALA A 385 -19.25 -24.29 15.13
N SER A 386 -19.78 -23.34 14.35
CA SER A 386 -20.52 -23.60 13.12
C SER A 386 -19.91 -22.86 11.94
N GLU A 387 -20.01 -23.45 10.76
CA GLU A 387 -19.60 -22.81 9.50
C GLU A 387 -20.77 -22.00 8.96
N GLY A 388 -20.54 -20.74 8.59
CA GLY A 388 -21.59 -19.94 7.95
C GLY A 388 -21.29 -18.45 7.81
N ASP A 389 -22.11 -17.79 6.99
CA ASP A 389 -22.11 -16.34 6.81
C ASP A 389 -22.74 -15.63 8.02
N ALA A 390 -22.07 -14.60 8.54
CA ALA A 390 -22.48 -13.89 9.76
C ALA A 390 -23.89 -13.30 9.67
N LEU A 391 -24.18 -12.54 8.62
CA LEU A 391 -25.47 -11.90 8.41
C LEU A 391 -26.59 -12.93 8.18
N GLY A 392 -26.34 -13.94 7.35
CA GLY A 392 -27.27 -15.05 7.14
C GLY A 392 -27.60 -15.78 8.43
N TYR A 393 -26.59 -16.04 9.26
CA TYR A 393 -26.75 -16.67 10.56
C TYR A 393 -27.59 -15.81 11.52
N LEU A 394 -27.25 -14.52 11.68
CA LEU A 394 -28.00 -13.61 12.54
C LEU A 394 -29.46 -13.43 12.09
N ARG A 395 -29.74 -13.45 10.78
CA ARG A 395 -31.11 -13.42 10.23
C ARG A 395 -31.92 -14.67 10.61
N GLY A 396 -31.28 -15.80 10.85
CA GLY A 396 -31.93 -17.03 11.29
C GLY A 396 -32.22 -17.08 12.80
N LEU A 397 -31.70 -16.14 13.59
CA LEU A 397 -31.93 -16.10 15.03
C LEU A 397 -33.19 -15.30 15.35
N ALA A 398 -33.84 -15.66 16.46
CA ALA A 398 -34.91 -14.85 17.02
C ALA A 398 -34.36 -13.53 17.56
N ASP A 399 -35.20 -12.51 17.57
CA ASP A 399 -34.89 -11.24 18.23
C ASP A 399 -34.67 -11.48 19.74
N GLU A 400 -33.80 -10.69 20.36
CA GLU A 400 -33.45 -10.80 21.79
C GLU A 400 -33.01 -12.21 22.24
N SER A 401 -32.36 -12.96 21.35
CA SER A 401 -31.88 -14.31 21.64
C SER A 401 -30.44 -14.39 22.15
N LEU A 402 -29.60 -13.37 21.93
CA LEU A 402 -28.18 -13.35 22.32
C LEU A 402 -27.91 -12.42 23.50
N GLY A 403 -27.06 -12.83 24.45
CA GLY A 403 -26.55 -11.93 25.50
C GLY A 403 -25.28 -11.17 25.08
N GLY A 404 -24.57 -11.63 24.05
CA GLY A 404 -23.41 -10.91 23.56
C GLY A 404 -23.02 -11.29 22.14
N ILE A 405 -22.39 -10.36 21.44
CA ILE A 405 -21.73 -10.57 20.16
C ILE A 405 -20.30 -10.03 20.30
N PHE A 406 -19.34 -10.87 19.95
CA PHE A 406 -17.94 -10.52 19.82
C PHE A 406 -17.52 -10.75 18.37
N ALA A 407 -16.77 -9.83 17.79
CA ALA A 407 -16.16 -10.00 16.49
C ALA A 407 -14.80 -9.30 16.48
N ALA A 408 -13.71 -10.06 16.45
CA ALA A 408 -12.36 -9.50 16.45
C ALA A 408 -11.65 -9.78 15.14
N GLN A 409 -11.14 -8.71 14.51
CA GLN A 409 -10.49 -8.76 13.21
C GLN A 409 -11.42 -9.32 12.12
N VAL A 410 -12.67 -8.85 12.11
CA VAL A 410 -13.71 -9.26 11.14
C VAL A 410 -14.21 -8.09 10.30
N VAL A 411 -14.50 -6.95 10.93
CA VAL A 411 -15.21 -5.84 10.29
C VAL A 411 -14.43 -5.18 9.15
N GLU A 412 -13.11 -5.28 9.17
CA GLU A 412 -12.20 -4.84 8.10
C GLU A 412 -12.30 -5.66 6.81
N HIS A 413 -12.85 -6.88 6.89
CA HIS A 413 -13.11 -7.75 5.74
C HIS A 413 -14.53 -7.57 5.16
N LEU A 414 -15.34 -6.67 5.72
CA LEU A 414 -16.73 -6.49 5.33
C LEU A 414 -16.89 -5.27 4.41
N GLU A 415 -17.65 -5.43 3.33
CA GLU A 415 -18.12 -4.30 2.54
C GLU A 415 -19.07 -3.41 3.38
N PRO A 416 -19.09 -2.09 3.17
CA PRO A 416 -19.86 -1.16 3.99
C PRO A 416 -21.35 -1.51 4.13
N ASP A 417 -22.00 -1.90 3.04
CA ASP A 417 -23.43 -2.26 3.04
C ASP A 417 -23.71 -3.50 3.90
N TYR A 418 -22.79 -4.47 3.86
CA TYR A 418 -22.89 -5.68 4.68
C TYR A 418 -22.66 -5.35 6.15
N LEU A 419 -21.66 -4.52 6.47
CA LEU A 419 -21.39 -4.08 7.84
C LEU A 419 -22.62 -3.39 8.45
N VAL A 420 -23.26 -2.47 7.73
CA VAL A 420 -24.47 -1.78 8.23
C VAL A 420 -25.60 -2.78 8.47
N CYS A 421 -25.84 -3.71 7.55
CA CYS A 421 -26.87 -4.75 7.73
C CYS A 421 -26.56 -5.68 8.92
N LEU A 422 -25.28 -6.03 9.11
CA LEU A 422 -24.82 -6.86 10.22
C LEU A 422 -25.06 -6.15 11.55
N LEU A 423 -24.69 -4.87 11.66
CA LEU A 423 -24.87 -4.07 12.87
C LEU A 423 -26.35 -3.89 13.24
N GLN A 424 -27.21 -3.64 12.25
CA GLN A 424 -28.66 -3.57 12.46
C GLN A 424 -29.19 -4.89 13.00
N ARG A 425 -28.85 -6.02 12.34
CA ARG A 425 -29.32 -7.33 12.80
C ARG A 425 -28.74 -7.71 14.17
N ALA A 426 -27.49 -7.33 14.45
CA ALA A 426 -26.88 -7.49 15.78
C ALA A 426 -27.69 -6.78 16.87
N GLY A 427 -28.18 -5.56 16.58
CA GLY A 427 -29.09 -4.82 17.45
C GLY A 427 -30.40 -5.57 17.73
N ASP A 428 -31.02 -6.18 16.72
CA ASP A 428 -32.28 -6.91 16.88
C ASP A 428 -32.13 -8.18 17.74
N VAL A 429 -31.10 -8.99 17.46
CA VAL A 429 -30.90 -10.29 18.11
C VAL A 429 -30.32 -10.20 19.51
N LEU A 430 -29.66 -9.09 19.88
CA LEU A 430 -29.17 -8.89 21.24
C LEU A 430 -30.34 -8.66 22.20
N ARG A 431 -30.24 -9.17 23.43
CA ARG A 431 -31.15 -8.85 24.54
C ARG A 431 -30.86 -7.44 25.05
N SER A 432 -31.85 -6.81 25.70
CA SER A 432 -31.58 -5.60 26.49
C SER A 432 -30.45 -5.86 27.50
N GLY A 433 -29.49 -4.94 27.59
CA GLY A 433 -28.25 -5.10 28.37
C GLY A 433 -27.18 -5.99 27.72
N GLY A 434 -27.47 -6.59 26.56
CA GLY A 434 -26.53 -7.40 25.79
C GLY A 434 -25.37 -6.57 25.23
N VAL A 435 -24.22 -7.21 25.04
CA VAL A 435 -22.96 -6.52 24.72
C VAL A 435 -22.54 -6.79 23.28
N LEU A 436 -22.18 -5.74 22.54
CA LEU A 436 -21.53 -5.83 21.24
C LEU A 436 -20.08 -5.35 21.40
N VAL A 437 -19.12 -6.17 20.97
CA VAL A 437 -17.69 -5.81 20.92
C VAL A 437 -17.16 -6.09 19.52
N LEU A 438 -16.62 -5.07 18.88
CA LEU A 438 -16.00 -5.14 17.55
C LEU A 438 -14.56 -4.67 17.64
N GLU A 439 -13.59 -5.57 17.50
CA GLU A 439 -12.16 -5.22 17.46
C GLU A 439 -11.66 -5.23 16.01
N THR A 440 -10.83 -4.24 15.65
CA THR A 440 -10.15 -4.18 14.36
C THR A 440 -8.84 -3.38 14.48
N VAL A 441 -8.00 -3.46 13.44
CA VAL A 441 -6.74 -2.70 13.33
C VAL A 441 -7.01 -1.19 13.39
N ASN A 442 -6.22 -0.47 14.19
CA ASN A 442 -6.32 0.97 14.33
C ASN A 442 -5.66 1.72 13.17
N VAL A 443 -6.42 2.00 12.13
CA VAL A 443 -5.94 2.73 10.94
C VAL A 443 -5.61 4.22 11.21
N ALA A 444 -5.97 4.76 12.39
CA ALA A 444 -5.52 6.09 12.82
C ALA A 444 -4.06 6.09 13.32
N CYS A 445 -3.52 4.92 13.66
CA CYS A 445 -2.10 4.74 13.97
C CYS A 445 -1.33 4.47 12.67
N TRP A 446 -0.40 5.35 12.31
CA TRP A 446 0.35 5.21 11.05
C TRP A 446 1.08 3.86 10.97
N PHE A 447 1.73 3.45 12.07
CA PHE A 447 2.44 2.17 12.09
C PHE A 447 1.49 0.99 11.87
N ALA A 448 0.35 0.97 12.56
CA ALA A 448 -0.63 -0.10 12.43
C ALA A 448 -1.21 -0.18 11.01
N PHE A 449 -1.48 0.96 10.38
CA PHE A 449 -1.95 1.00 8.99
C PHE A 449 -0.94 0.37 8.02
N PHE A 450 0.32 0.84 8.02
CA PHE A 450 1.31 0.39 7.04
C PHE A 450 1.96 -0.96 7.38
N GLN A 451 1.97 -1.38 8.64
CA GLN A 451 2.59 -2.64 9.03
C GLN A 451 1.58 -3.77 9.21
N SER A 452 0.39 -3.49 9.73
CA SER A 452 -0.62 -4.51 10.02
C SER A 452 -1.71 -4.53 8.95
N TYR A 453 -2.39 -3.40 8.72
CA TYR A 453 -3.57 -3.35 7.85
C TYR A 453 -3.24 -3.70 6.39
N VAL A 454 -2.27 -3.02 5.76
CA VAL A 454 -1.96 -3.27 4.33
C VAL A 454 -1.28 -4.62 4.07
N ARG A 455 -0.84 -5.34 5.12
CA ARG A 455 -0.17 -6.63 4.99
C ARG A 455 -1.15 -7.73 4.62
N ASP A 456 -2.36 -7.69 5.16
CA ASP A 456 -3.42 -8.62 4.77
C ASP A 456 -4.17 -8.05 3.56
N ILE A 457 -3.96 -8.68 2.41
CA ILE A 457 -4.58 -8.28 1.14
C ILE A 457 -6.07 -8.60 1.07
N THR A 458 -6.62 -9.31 2.06
CA THR A 458 -8.05 -9.62 2.15
C THR A 458 -8.85 -8.54 2.87
N HIS A 459 -8.20 -7.54 3.48
CA HIS A 459 -8.90 -6.37 4.02
C HIS A 459 -9.55 -5.55 2.91
N VAL A 460 -10.79 -5.14 3.13
CA VAL A 460 -11.61 -4.44 2.13
C VAL A 460 -11.56 -2.94 2.36
N ARG A 461 -11.87 -2.47 3.57
CA ARG A 461 -11.92 -1.04 3.91
C ARG A 461 -11.24 -0.73 5.25
N PRO A 462 -10.37 0.29 5.31
CA PRO A 462 -9.82 0.75 6.58
C PRO A 462 -10.92 1.45 7.37
N LEU A 463 -11.20 0.97 8.58
CA LEU A 463 -12.24 1.52 9.45
C LEU A 463 -11.63 2.41 10.52
N HIS A 464 -11.78 3.73 10.37
CA HIS A 464 -11.40 4.68 11.40
C HIS A 464 -12.27 4.50 12.65
N PRO A 465 -11.74 4.65 13.88
CA PRO A 465 -12.52 4.47 15.11
C PRO A 465 -13.81 5.30 15.17
N ASP A 466 -13.75 6.56 14.75
CA ASP A 466 -14.93 7.44 14.71
C ASP A 466 -15.99 6.96 13.72
N THR A 467 -15.57 6.38 12.59
CA THR A 467 -16.47 5.85 11.57
C THR A 467 -17.20 4.62 12.08
N LEU A 468 -16.48 3.67 12.67
CA LEU A 468 -17.10 2.47 13.24
C LEU A 468 -18.03 2.83 14.40
N ALA A 469 -17.59 3.72 15.30
CA ALA A 469 -18.41 4.20 16.40
C ALA A 469 -19.69 4.89 15.90
N TYR A 470 -19.61 5.69 14.83
CA TYR A 470 -20.78 6.31 14.20
C TYR A 470 -21.75 5.26 13.65
N PHE A 471 -21.28 4.26 12.90
CA PHE A 471 -22.15 3.22 12.34
C PHE A 471 -22.80 2.35 13.42
N VAL A 472 -22.09 2.06 14.51
CA VAL A 472 -22.66 1.34 15.66
C VAL A 472 -23.75 2.19 16.31
N ARG A 473 -23.54 3.50 16.52
CA ARG A 473 -24.59 4.40 17.04
C ARG A 473 -25.80 4.48 16.12
N ALA A 474 -25.56 4.66 14.82
CA ALA A 474 -26.60 4.74 13.81
C ALA A 474 -27.42 3.44 13.69
N SER A 475 -26.84 2.30 14.10
CA SER A 475 -27.48 0.98 14.12
C SER A 475 -28.22 0.66 15.43
N GLY A 476 -28.48 1.65 16.30
CA GLY A 476 -29.34 1.49 17.47
C GLY A 476 -28.62 1.33 18.81
N PHE A 477 -27.31 1.58 18.86
CA PHE A 477 -26.53 1.55 20.10
C PHE A 477 -26.17 2.98 20.56
N PRO A 478 -26.98 3.64 21.41
CA PRO A 478 -26.80 5.06 21.72
C PRO A 478 -25.50 5.34 22.49
N GLN A 479 -25.04 4.38 23.30
CA GLN A 479 -23.79 4.47 24.06
C GLN A 479 -22.74 3.56 23.44
N VAL A 480 -21.66 4.18 22.96
CA VAL A 480 -20.52 3.52 22.34
C VAL A 480 -19.25 4.02 23.01
N ASP A 481 -18.44 3.08 23.48
CA ASP A 481 -17.13 3.28 24.06
C ASP A 481 -16.06 2.76 23.09
N VAL A 482 -15.04 3.56 22.81
CA VAL A 482 -13.92 3.21 21.93
C VAL A 482 -12.71 2.94 22.81
N GLN A 483 -12.29 1.69 22.88
CA GLN A 483 -11.19 1.24 23.72
C GLN A 483 -9.99 0.92 22.85
N TYR A 484 -8.90 1.67 23.01
CA TYR A 484 -7.66 1.38 22.30
C TYR A 484 -6.92 0.20 22.92
N ARG A 485 -6.31 -0.63 22.07
CA ARG A 485 -5.77 -1.95 22.44
C ARG A 485 -4.39 -2.17 21.82
N SER A 486 -3.65 -3.12 22.36
CA SER A 486 -2.30 -3.46 21.87
C SER A 486 -1.39 -2.22 21.76
N PRO A 487 -1.05 -1.54 22.87
CA PRO A 487 -0.21 -0.34 22.83
C PRO A 487 1.16 -0.64 22.19
N TYR A 488 1.65 0.29 21.39
CA TYR A 488 2.99 0.18 20.83
C TYR A 488 4.04 0.21 21.96
N PRO A 489 5.01 -0.72 22.01
CA PRO A 489 5.98 -0.79 23.11
C PRO A 489 6.73 0.53 23.31
N ASP A 490 6.72 1.07 24.54
CA ASP A 490 7.35 2.35 24.85
C ASP A 490 8.85 2.38 24.53
N ALA A 491 9.53 1.24 24.70
CA ALA A 491 10.93 1.07 24.37
C ALA A 491 11.25 1.27 22.88
N HIS A 492 10.24 1.14 22.00
CA HIS A 492 10.41 1.27 20.54
C HIS A 492 9.89 2.61 20.01
N LYS A 493 9.27 3.45 20.87
CA LYS A 493 8.85 4.80 20.50
C LYS A 493 10.06 5.71 20.29
N LEU A 494 9.84 6.85 19.64
CA LEU A 494 10.85 7.90 19.57
C LEU A 494 11.15 8.39 20.99
N GLN A 495 12.43 8.49 21.33
CA GLN A 495 12.89 8.85 22.66
C GLN A 495 13.17 10.34 22.77
N HIS A 496 12.95 10.89 23.95
CA HIS A 496 13.33 12.26 24.28
C HIS A 496 14.85 12.40 24.34
N VAL A 497 15.33 13.57 23.92
CA VAL A 497 16.73 13.95 24.06
C VAL A 497 16.92 14.64 25.42
N PRO A 498 17.89 14.21 26.24
CA PRO A 498 18.14 14.81 27.54
C PRO A 498 18.75 16.22 27.39
N GLY A 499 18.21 17.19 28.13
CA GLY A 499 18.67 18.59 28.12
C GLY A 499 17.57 19.53 28.62
N GLY A 500 17.87 20.82 28.68
CA GLY A 500 16.95 21.82 29.26
C GLY A 500 16.91 23.16 28.55
N ASP A 501 17.55 23.29 27.38
CA ASP A 501 17.44 24.51 26.57
C ASP A 501 16.21 24.50 25.67
N ALA A 502 15.94 25.63 25.01
CA ALA A 502 14.80 25.80 24.13
C ALA A 502 14.79 24.82 22.93
N TRP A 503 15.97 24.38 22.47
CA TRP A 503 16.08 23.44 21.36
C TRP A 503 15.65 22.03 21.80
N HIS A 504 16.10 21.55 22.96
CA HIS A 504 15.68 20.26 23.51
C HIS A 504 14.16 20.21 23.73
N TYR A 505 13.58 21.28 24.26
CA TYR A 505 12.11 21.36 24.43
C TYR A 505 11.37 21.27 23.09
N ALA A 506 11.82 22.01 22.06
CA ALA A 506 11.20 21.97 20.74
C ALA A 506 11.31 20.58 20.08
N VAL A 507 12.46 19.91 20.22
CA VAL A 507 12.67 18.54 19.73
C VAL A 507 11.75 17.56 20.45
N ASN A 508 11.72 17.57 21.78
CA ASN A 508 10.88 16.64 22.57
C ASN A 508 9.38 16.87 22.31
N ALA A 509 8.95 18.12 22.15
CA ALA A 509 7.56 18.42 21.76
C ALA A 509 7.20 17.87 20.37
N ASN A 510 8.14 17.83 19.42
CA ASN A 510 7.92 17.19 18.12
C ASN A 510 7.96 15.66 18.22
N VAL A 511 8.81 15.10 19.07
CA VAL A 511 8.82 13.67 19.39
C VAL A 511 7.45 13.24 19.94
N ASP A 512 6.87 14.02 20.86
CA ASP A 512 5.54 13.74 21.42
C ASP A 512 4.45 13.79 20.34
N LYS A 513 4.48 14.81 19.48
CA LYS A 513 3.55 14.91 18.34
C LYS A 513 3.66 13.70 17.42
N LEU A 514 4.89 13.30 17.05
CA LEU A 514 5.10 12.14 16.18
C LEU A 514 4.67 10.84 16.85
N ASN A 515 5.02 10.60 18.11
CA ASN A 515 4.58 9.42 18.85
C ASN A 515 3.05 9.36 18.96
N SER A 516 2.38 10.50 19.14
CA SER A 516 0.91 10.58 19.21
C SER A 516 0.18 10.26 17.90
N LEU A 517 0.90 10.20 16.77
CA LEU A 517 0.35 9.86 15.45
C LEU A 517 0.86 8.51 14.94
N LEU A 518 2.15 8.23 15.14
CA LEU A 518 2.84 7.10 14.52
C LEU A 518 2.82 5.84 15.39
N PHE A 519 2.98 5.99 16.70
CA PHE A 519 3.29 4.89 17.63
C PHE A 519 2.31 4.87 18.82
N THR A 520 1.02 4.74 18.51
CA THR A 520 -0.05 4.77 19.53
C THR A 520 -0.48 3.35 19.94
N HIS A 521 -1.65 2.93 19.50
CA HIS A 521 -2.25 1.63 19.76
C HIS A 521 -2.46 0.93 18.43
N LEU A 522 -2.14 -0.36 18.36
CA LEU A 522 -2.20 -1.12 17.12
C LEU A 522 -3.63 -1.50 16.74
N ASP A 523 -4.48 -1.70 17.74
CA ASP A 523 -5.86 -2.12 17.57
C ASP A 523 -6.79 -1.18 18.34
N TYR A 524 -8.08 -1.22 18.04
CA TYR A 524 -9.11 -0.64 18.88
C TYR A 524 -10.35 -1.54 18.88
N ALA A 525 -11.14 -1.43 19.93
CA ALA A 525 -12.42 -2.10 20.07
C ALA A 525 -13.54 -1.10 20.30
N VAL A 526 -14.62 -1.25 19.55
CA VAL A 526 -15.88 -0.56 19.79
C VAL A 526 -16.74 -1.44 20.68
N VAL A 527 -17.04 -0.95 21.88
CA VAL A 527 -17.87 -1.62 22.88
C VAL A 527 -19.19 -0.88 23.00
N ALA A 528 -20.29 -1.61 22.85
CA ALA A 528 -21.63 -1.06 22.92
C ALA A 528 -22.57 -1.98 23.72
N ARG A 529 -23.63 -1.40 24.29
CA ARG A 529 -24.68 -2.15 24.99
C ARG A 529 -26.03 -1.85 24.38
N LYS A 530 -26.85 -2.88 24.21
CA LYS A 530 -28.25 -2.70 23.81
C LYS A 530 -29.01 -2.07 24.99
N PRO A 531 -29.78 -0.99 24.77
CA PRO A 531 -30.51 -0.29 25.82
C PRO A 531 -31.61 -1.13 26.47
#